data_AF-S7ULS8-F1
#
_entry.id   AF-S7ULS8-F1
#
_cell.length_a   1.000
_cell.length_b   1.000
_cell.length_c   1.000
_cell.angle_alpha   90.00
_cell.angle_beta   90.00
_cell.angle_gamma   90.00
#
_symmetry.space_group_name_H-M   'P 1'
#
loop_
_entity.id
_entity.type
_entity.pdbx_description
1 polymer ?
#
loop_
_entity_poly.entity_id
_entity_poly.type
_entity_poly.pdbx_seq_one_letter_code
_entity_poly.pdbx_strand_id
1 'polypeptide(L)' 'MLCQKARPGNARDVPERVCLKRLRRFRAGIESGISRLKRSFGVDRCTWKGRRSFKSYVWASIVSANLLTIARKQLA' A
#
# COMPACT_ATOMS: atom_id res chain seq x y z
N MET A 1 -9.17 15.68 -24.05
CA MET A 1 -8.33 14.84 -24.93
C MET A 1 -8.20 13.46 -24.29
N LEU A 2 -9.13 12.55 -24.59
CA LEU A 2 -9.25 11.25 -23.93
C LEU A 2 -8.26 10.25 -24.55
N CYS A 3 -7.25 9.83 -23.78
CA CYS A 3 -6.41 8.70 -24.12
C CYS A 3 -7.25 7.42 -23.97
N GLN A 4 -7.86 6.96 -25.07
CA GLN A 4 -8.57 5.70 -25.14
C GLN A 4 -7.58 4.56 -24.89
N LYS A 5 -7.66 3.97 -23.70
CA LYS A 5 -6.88 2.80 -23.32
C LYS A 5 -7.47 1.61 -24.08
N ALA A 6 -6.79 1.16 -25.13
CA ALA A 6 -7.11 -0.08 -25.83
C ALA A 6 -7.30 -1.21 -24.79
N ARG A 7 -8.50 -1.81 -24.74
CA ARG A 7 -8.76 -2.97 -23.89
C ARG A 7 -8.17 -4.19 -24.61
N PRO A 8 -7.12 -4.84 -24.08
CA PRO A 8 -6.63 -6.07 -24.67
C PRO A 8 -7.75 -7.11 -24.58
N GLY A 9 -8.18 -7.64 -25.73
CA GLY A 9 -9.30 -8.57 -25.86
C GLY A 9 -9.04 -9.97 -25.26
N ASN A 10 -7.82 -10.24 -24.78
CA ASN A 10 -7.44 -11.51 -24.17
C ASN A 10 -6.25 -11.31 -23.22
N ALA A 11 -6.25 -12.00 -22.08
CA ALA A 11 -5.19 -11.87 -21.06
C ALA A 11 -3.82 -12.40 -21.53
N ARG A 12 -3.81 -13.25 -22.57
CA ARG A 12 -2.59 -13.89 -23.12
C ARG A 12 -1.76 -12.98 -24.03
N ASP A 13 -2.36 -11.91 -24.57
CA ASP A 13 -1.72 -10.98 -25.52
C ASP A 13 -1.14 -9.72 -24.85
N VAL A 14 -1.09 -9.68 -23.52
CA VAL A 14 -0.51 -8.54 -22.81
C VAL A 14 1.01 -8.56 -23.03
N PRO A 15 1.61 -7.51 -23.61
CA PRO A 15 3.05 -7.48 -23.85
C PRO A 15 3.80 -7.67 -22.52
N GLU A 16 4.83 -8.51 -22.49
CA GLU A 16 5.65 -8.80 -21.30
C GLU A 16 6.08 -7.51 -20.56
N ARG A 17 6.51 -6.50 -21.33
CA ARG A 17 6.85 -5.16 -20.85
C ARG A 17 5.74 -4.48 -20.04
N VAL A 18 4.48 -4.70 -20.38
CA VAL A 18 3.32 -4.14 -19.67
C VAL A 18 3.08 -4.88 -18.36
N CYS A 19 3.22 -6.21 -18.34
CA CYS A 19 3.14 -7.02 -17.12
C CYS A 19 4.23 -6.63 -16.12
N LEU A 20 5.50 -6.57 -16.55
CA LEU A 20 6.61 -6.16 -15.69
C LEU A 20 6.43 -4.73 -15.14
N LYS A 21 5.95 -3.79 -15.98
CA LYS A 21 5.62 -2.44 -15.52
C LYS A 21 4.52 -2.43 -14.45
N ARG A 22 3.51 -3.28 -14.55
CA ARG A 22 2.45 -3.40 -13.54
C ARG A 22 2.99 -3.96 -12.22
N LEU A 23 3.81 -5.02 -12.26
CA LEU A 23 4.43 -5.56 -11.04
C LEU A 23 5.37 -4.55 -10.38
N ARG A 24 6.16 -3.79 -11.16
CA ARG A 24 7.02 -2.73 -10.61
C ARG A 24 6.21 -1.64 -9.90
N ARG A 25 5.08 -1.21 -10.50
CA ARG A 25 4.17 -0.24 -9.87
C ARG A 25 3.52 -0.79 -8.61
N PHE A 26 3.16 -2.07 -8.61
CA PHE A 26 2.64 -2.73 -7.42
C PHE A 26 3.67 -2.75 -6.29
N ARG A 27 4.93 -3.13 -6.58
CA ARG A 27 6.00 -3.12 -5.59
C ARG A 27 6.28 -1.73 -5.02
N ALA A 28 6.32 -0.72 -5.89
CA ALA A 28 6.45 0.68 -5.46
C ALA A 28 5.27 1.13 -4.59
N GLY A 29 4.05 0.64 -4.89
CA GLY A 29 2.87 0.84 -4.05
C GLY A 29 3.05 0.27 -2.63
N ILE A 30 3.58 -0.95 -2.51
CA ILE A 30 3.88 -1.55 -1.21
C ILE A 30 4.98 -0.78 -0.47
N GLU A 31 6.09 -0.46 -1.15
CA GLU A 31 7.21 0.31 -0.57
C GLU A 31 6.75 1.67 -0.04
N SER A 32 5.90 2.38 -0.80
CA SER A 32 5.31 3.66 -0.36
C SER A 32 4.34 3.49 0.82
N GLY A 33 3.55 2.41 0.86
CA GLY A 33 2.68 2.08 1.99
C GLY A 33 3.46 1.86 3.29
N ILE A 34 4.55 1.08 3.23
CA ILE A 34 5.46 0.85 4.37
C ILE A 34 6.11 2.16 4.80
N SER A 35 6.58 2.98 3.86
CA SER A 35 7.17 4.30 4.16
C SER A 35 6.17 5.22 4.89
N ARG A 36 4.91 5.27 4.42
CA ARG A 36 3.83 6.01 5.09
C ARG A 36 3.60 5.51 6.51
N LEU A 37 3.55 4.20 6.71
CA LEU A 37 3.38 3.59 8.03
C LEU A 37 4.51 3.99 8.98
N LYS A 38 5.78 3.90 8.53
CA LYS A 38 6.94 4.28 9.33
C LYS A 38 6.89 5.76 9.75
N ARG A 39 6.60 6.66 8.80
CA ARG A 39 6.64 8.12 9.04
C ARG A 39 5.45 8.64 9.84
N SER A 40 4.24 8.14 9.57
CA SER A 40 3.01 8.68 10.17
C SER A 40 2.53 7.92 11.39
N PHE A 41 2.87 6.63 11.51
CA PHE A 41 2.35 5.75 12.57
C PHE A 41 3.46 5.14 13.45
N GLY A 42 4.70 5.61 13.31
CA GLY A 42 5.80 5.32 14.24
C GLY A 42 6.33 3.88 14.24
N VAL A 43 5.94 3.04 13.27
CA VAL A 43 6.40 1.63 13.21
C VAL A 43 7.88 1.46 12.85
N ASP A 44 8.65 2.55 12.69
CA ASP A 44 10.10 2.45 12.55
C ASP A 44 10.79 2.04 13.86
N ARG A 45 10.27 2.49 15.01
CA ARG A 45 10.84 2.21 16.33
C ARG A 45 9.74 1.95 17.35
N CYS A 46 9.59 0.68 17.72
CA CYS A 46 8.71 0.29 18.82
C CYS A 46 9.31 0.73 20.16
N THR A 47 8.67 1.69 20.82
CA THR A 47 9.05 2.14 22.17
C THR A 47 8.53 1.20 23.26
N TRP A 48 7.58 0.33 22.94
CA TRP A 48 6.95 -0.57 23.90
C TRP A 48 7.82 -1.80 24.18
N LYS A 49 7.95 -2.17 25.45
CA LYS A 49 8.78 -3.30 25.90
C LYS A 49 7.98 -4.60 25.96
N GLY A 50 8.62 -5.69 25.55
CA GLY A 50 8.06 -7.04 25.58
C GLY A 50 7.37 -7.47 24.27
N ARG A 51 7.37 -8.78 24.01
CA ARG A 51 6.85 -9.36 22.74
C ARG A 51 5.37 -9.11 22.51
N ARG A 52 4.55 -9.18 23.58
CA ARG A 52 3.11 -8.93 23.50
C ARG A 52 2.83 -7.47 23.14
N SER A 53 3.50 -6.55 23.84
CA SER A 53 3.40 -5.11 23.59
C SER A 53 3.87 -4.74 22.19
N PHE A 54 4.96 -5.35 21.69
CA PHE A 54 5.39 -5.16 20.30
C PHE A 54 4.31 -5.56 19.28
N LYS A 55 3.69 -6.74 19.46
CA LYS A 55 2.58 -7.16 18.58
C LYS A 55 1.41 -6.19 18.64
N SER A 56 1.01 -5.76 19.83
CA SER A 56 -0.07 -4.78 20.02
C SER A 56 0.25 -3.43 19.39
N TYR A 57 1.50 -2.97 19.49
CA TYR A 57 1.98 -1.73 18.88
C TYR A 57 1.85 -1.77 17.35
N VAL A 58 2.37 -2.82 16.71
CA VAL A 58 2.27 -3.01 15.26
C VAL A 58 0.81 -3.10 14.82
N TRP A 59 -0.03 -3.84 15.55
CA TRP A 59 -1.46 -3.95 15.25
C TRP A 59 -2.17 -2.61 15.32
N ALA A 60 -1.97 -1.85 16.39
CA ALA A 60 -2.58 -0.54 16.57
C ALA A 60 -2.18 0.43 15.45
N SER A 61 -0.91 0.45 15.05
CA SER A 61 -0.43 1.27 13.94
C SER A 61 -1.08 0.90 12.60
N ILE A 62 -1.21 -0.40 12.30
CA ILE A 62 -1.84 -0.87 11.06
C ILE A 62 -3.34 -0.54 11.04
N VAL A 63 -4.05 -0.81 12.14
CA VAL A 63 -5.49 -0.51 12.25
C VAL A 63 -5.74 0.99 12.08
N SER A 64 -4.94 1.83 12.75
CA SER A 64 -5.06 3.30 12.64
C SER A 64 -4.82 3.79 11.21
N ALA A 65 -3.84 3.21 10.51
CA ALA A 65 -3.56 3.55 9.12
C ALA A 65 -4.69 3.16 8.16
N ASN A 66 -5.31 2.01 8.38
CA ASN A 66 -6.45 1.55 7.60
C ASN A 66 -7.67 2.44 7.86
N LEU A 67 -7.94 2.77 9.13
CA LEU A 67 -9.05 3.64 9.50
C LEU A 67 -8.92 5.04 8.87
N LEU A 68 -7.73 5.64 8.93
CA LEU A 68 -7.46 6.91 8.27
C LEU A 68 -7.65 6.82 6.75
N THR A 69 -7.29 5.69 6.15
CA THR A 69 -7.48 5.48 4.70
C THR A 69 -8.97 5.40 4.34
N ILE A 70 -9.78 4.75 5.16
CA ILE A 70 -11.24 4.69 4.98
C ILE A 70 -11.85 6.09 5.15
N ALA A 71 -11.51 6.79 6.23
CA ALA A 71 -12.03 8.14 6.50
C ALA A 71 -11.72 9.10 5.33
N ARG A 72 -10.49 9.08 4.80
CA ARG A 72 -10.11 9.90 3.62
C ARG A 72 -10.89 9.55 2.36
N LYS A 73 -11.30 8.29 2.20
CA LYS A 73 -12.15 7.86 1.07
C LYS A 73 -13.62 8.24 1.25
N GLN A 74 -14.07 8.49 2.46
CA GLN A 74 -15.44 8.95 2.75
C GLN A 74 -15.57 10.47 2.67
N LEU A 75 -14.46 11.19 2.92
CA LEU A 75 -14.38 12.66 2.85
C LEU A 75 -14.13 13.20 1.43
N ALA A 76 -13.75 12.34 0.49
CA ALA A 76 -13.40 12.69 -0.89
C ALA A 76 -14.47 12.16 -1.86
#